data_AF-A0A067RDZ9-F1
#
_entry.id   AF-A0A067RDZ9-F1
#
_cell.length_a   1.000
_cell.length_b   1.000
_cell.length_c   1.000
_cell.angle_alpha   90.00
_cell.angle_beta   90.00
_cell.angle_gamma   90.00
#
_symmetry.space_group_name_H-M   'P 1'
#
loop_
_entity.id
_entity.type
_entity.pdbx_description
1 polymer ?
#
loop_
_entity_poly.entity_id
_entity_poly.type
_entity_poly.pdbx_seq_one_letter_code
_entity_poly.pdbx_strand_id
1 'polypeptide(L)'
;MICNNETYPKKPVLPIMGMLKTLQAECPTAPPTNCTCHMNYVAPNPDGVTLQPFTTINCSYRGLIDLPDKLPSVTTTLLVKGNQISSLKPLVNNPHYRNVMDMFLDDNHIRSIEALEGTDWLLKFRVLSLRSNQLTEVPTYALDNALQRNRNAAIVHLGNNPWICDCFFTPSFQDFIIKYRKLVKDIDDVRCSSVHGDENSLTQIQALSRSAVCSEPSEYLIQPLDLLNAILASLIVLVIGKLIYDYWSFKKTGKLPWLVAKMP
;
A
#
# COMPACT_ATOMS: atom_id res chain seq x y z
N MET A 1 -8.46 -42.31 25.54
CA MET A 1 -8.93 -42.81 24.22
C MET A 1 -7.78 -43.55 23.57
N ILE A 2 -8.05 -44.69 22.93
CA ILE A 2 -7.04 -45.54 22.29
C ILE A 2 -7.18 -45.36 20.78
N CYS A 3 -6.12 -44.96 20.09
CA CYS A 3 -6.04 -44.97 18.62
C CYS A 3 -4.75 -45.70 18.26
N ASN A 4 -4.83 -46.73 17.41
CA ASN A 4 -3.71 -47.62 17.08
C ASN A 4 -2.93 -48.13 18.31
N ASN A 5 -3.63 -48.60 19.35
CA ASN A 5 -3.03 -49.10 20.59
C ASN A 5 -2.25 -48.06 21.43
N GLU A 6 -2.24 -46.78 21.06
CA GLU A 6 -1.66 -45.71 21.86
C GLU A 6 -2.72 -45.03 22.74
N THR A 7 -2.46 -44.94 24.04
CA THR A 7 -3.30 -44.20 24.99
C THR A 7 -2.92 -42.71 24.96
N TYR A 8 -3.88 -41.84 24.66
CA TYR A 8 -3.70 -40.38 24.72
C TYR A 8 -4.47 -39.76 25.89
N PRO A 9 -4.03 -39.97 27.16
CA PRO A 9 -4.61 -39.25 28.27
C PRO A 9 -4.26 -37.75 28.13
N LYS A 10 -5.27 -36.87 28.27
CA LYS A 10 -5.15 -35.39 28.26
C LYS A 10 -5.00 -34.69 26.90
N LYS A 11 -5.07 -35.38 25.75
CA LYS A 11 -5.18 -34.71 24.44
C LYS A 11 -6.66 -34.59 24.02
N PRO A 12 -7.13 -33.44 23.55
CA PRO A 12 -8.53 -33.24 23.14
C PRO A 12 -8.81 -33.85 21.76
N VAL A 13 -8.65 -35.17 21.64
CA VAL A 13 -8.71 -35.91 20.36
C VAL A 13 -10.10 -35.82 19.72
N LEU A 14 -11.17 -35.97 20.50
CA LEU A 14 -12.56 -35.90 20.02
C LEU A 14 -12.89 -34.56 19.34
N PRO A 15 -12.67 -33.39 19.98
CA PRO A 15 -12.83 -32.09 19.34
C PRO A 15 -12.01 -31.94 18.05
N ILE A 16 -10.74 -32.37 18.06
CA ILE A 16 -9.85 -32.28 16.90
C ILE A 16 -10.36 -33.15 15.73
N MET A 17 -10.81 -34.38 16.02
CA MET A 17 -11.40 -35.26 15.00
C MET A 17 -12.69 -34.66 14.43
N GLY A 18 -13.52 -34.02 15.25
CA GLY A 18 -14.69 -33.28 14.80
C GLY A 18 -14.32 -32.16 13.84
N MET A 19 -13.34 -31.33 14.19
CA MET A 19 -12.82 -30.27 13.33
C MET A 19 -12.25 -30.80 12.02
N LEU A 20 -11.52 -31.91 12.04
CA LEU A 20 -10.97 -32.56 10.84
C LEU A 20 -12.10 -33.04 9.91
N LYS A 21 -13.14 -33.65 10.48
CA LYS A 21 -14.30 -34.11 9.71
C LYS A 21 -15.03 -32.95 9.04
N THR A 22 -15.24 -31.84 9.76
CA THR A 22 -15.84 -30.62 9.20
C THR A 22 -14.96 -30.02 8.10
N LEU A 23 -13.65 -29.91 8.33
CA LEU A 23 -12.70 -29.42 7.33
C LEU A 23 -12.75 -30.23 6.03
N GLN A 24 -12.80 -31.56 6.14
CA GLN A 24 -12.90 -32.44 4.98
C GLN A 24 -14.24 -32.30 4.23
N ALA A 25 -15.34 -32.11 4.96
CA ALA A 25 -16.67 -31.95 4.37
C ALA A 25 -16.85 -30.60 3.65
N GLU A 26 -16.27 -29.52 4.18
CA GLU A 26 -16.39 -28.16 3.62
C GLU A 26 -15.31 -27.84 2.58
N CYS A 27 -14.30 -28.70 2.42
CA CYS A 27 -13.16 -28.44 1.53
C CYS A 27 -13.60 -28.33 0.06
N PRO A 28 -13.22 -27.27 -0.67
CA PRO A 28 -13.60 -27.06 -2.08
C PRO A 28 -12.76 -27.93 -3.03
N THR A 29 -12.96 -29.24 -2.94
CA THR A 29 -12.23 -30.29 -3.69
C THR A 29 -12.78 -30.55 -5.08
N ALA A 30 -14.00 -30.10 -5.36
CA ALA A 30 -14.65 -30.29 -6.66
C ALA A 30 -14.13 -29.29 -7.71
N PRO A 31 -14.20 -29.62 -9.01
CA PRO A 31 -13.95 -28.66 -10.08
C PRO A 31 -14.93 -27.47 -9.98
N PRO A 32 -14.49 -26.24 -10.33
CA PRO A 32 -13.20 -25.89 -10.93
C PRO A 32 -12.07 -25.66 -9.91
N THR A 33 -12.35 -25.65 -8.60
CA THR A 33 -11.37 -25.21 -7.60
C THR A 33 -10.31 -26.26 -7.29
N ASN A 34 -10.69 -27.53 -7.13
CA ASN A 34 -9.78 -28.65 -6.86
C ASN A 34 -8.77 -28.38 -5.73
N CYS A 35 -9.17 -27.66 -4.68
CA CYS A 35 -8.25 -27.29 -3.60
C CYS A 35 -7.95 -28.46 -2.66
N THR A 36 -6.83 -28.37 -1.95
CA THR A 36 -6.50 -29.30 -0.86
C THR A 36 -6.59 -28.58 0.49
N CYS A 37 -7.11 -29.25 1.52
CA CYS A 37 -7.27 -28.67 2.85
C CYS A 37 -6.47 -29.45 3.88
N HIS A 38 -5.70 -28.74 4.69
CA HIS A 38 -4.84 -29.32 5.73
C HIS A 38 -5.06 -28.60 7.05
N MET A 39 -5.12 -29.36 8.14
CA MET A 39 -5.07 -28.82 9.49
C MET A 39 -3.62 -28.89 9.97
N ASN A 40 -2.99 -27.75 10.13
CA ASN A 40 -1.55 -27.69 10.43
C ASN A 40 -1.31 -27.93 11.92
N TYR A 41 -2.04 -27.22 12.77
CA TYR A 41 -1.98 -27.38 14.23
C TYR A 41 -3.25 -26.85 14.87
N VAL A 42 -3.43 -27.15 16.16
CA VAL A 42 -4.54 -26.66 16.98
C VAL A 42 -3.94 -26.03 18.23
N ALA A 43 -4.31 -24.78 18.49
CA ALA A 43 -3.88 -24.05 19.68
C ALA A 43 -5.07 -23.83 20.62
N PRO A 44 -4.86 -23.82 21.95
CA PRO A 44 -5.88 -23.34 22.88
C PRO A 44 -6.09 -21.84 22.68
N ASN A 45 -7.35 -21.40 22.75
CA ASN A 45 -7.70 -19.99 22.80
C ASN A 45 -7.24 -19.37 24.13
N PRO A 46 -7.25 -18.02 24.24
CA PRO A 46 -6.86 -17.32 25.47
C PRO A 46 -7.70 -17.71 26.70
N ASP A 47 -8.92 -18.24 26.49
CA ASP A 47 -9.78 -18.76 27.54
C ASP A 47 -9.30 -20.10 28.12
N GLY A 48 -8.35 -20.78 27.47
CA GLY A 48 -7.82 -22.09 27.87
C GLY A 48 -8.81 -23.25 27.71
N VAL A 49 -10.02 -22.99 27.21
CA VAL A 49 -11.13 -23.95 27.15
C VAL A 49 -11.44 -24.31 25.70
N THR A 50 -11.49 -23.32 24.81
CA THR A 50 -11.78 -23.54 23.40
C THR A 50 -10.50 -23.76 22.60
N LEU A 51 -10.61 -24.53 21.52
CA LEU A 51 -9.48 -24.85 20.64
C LEU A 51 -9.67 -24.13 19.32
N GLN A 52 -8.63 -23.46 18.85
CA GLN A 52 -8.57 -22.82 17.55
C GLN A 52 -7.70 -23.65 16.59
N PRO A 53 -8.28 -24.25 15.54
CA PRO A 53 -7.52 -24.90 14.49
C PRO A 53 -6.90 -23.86 13.54
N PHE A 54 -5.67 -24.10 13.13
CA PHE A 54 -5.01 -23.37 12.06
C PHE A 54 -5.00 -24.26 10.82
N THR A 55 -5.75 -23.86 9.81
CA THR A 55 -5.97 -24.65 8.60
C THR A 55 -5.49 -23.91 7.36
N THR A 56 -4.84 -24.67 6.48
CA THR A 56 -4.33 -24.21 5.19
C THR A 56 -5.14 -24.81 4.07
N ILE A 57 -5.72 -23.95 3.23
CA ILE A 57 -6.45 -24.32 2.04
C ILE A 57 -5.55 -23.94 0.86
N ASN A 58 -5.15 -24.91 0.06
CA ASN A 58 -4.28 -24.73 -1.07
C ASN A 58 -5.05 -24.90 -2.39
N CYS A 59 -5.24 -23.78 -3.07
CA CYS A 59 -5.87 -23.63 -4.36
C CYS A 59 -4.89 -23.09 -5.42
N SER A 60 -3.58 -23.27 -5.21
CA SER A 60 -2.55 -22.76 -6.10
C SER A 60 -2.52 -23.51 -7.43
N TYR A 61 -2.22 -22.82 -8.53
CA TYR A 61 -2.06 -23.37 -9.88
C TYR A 61 -3.29 -24.12 -10.40
N ARG A 62 -4.49 -23.57 -10.17
CA ARG A 62 -5.77 -24.17 -10.59
C ARG A 62 -6.47 -23.40 -11.71
N GLY A 63 -5.83 -22.33 -12.21
CA GLY A 63 -6.39 -21.47 -13.24
C GLY A 63 -7.57 -20.64 -12.76
N LEU A 64 -7.68 -20.38 -11.46
CA LEU A 64 -8.79 -19.63 -10.87
C LEU A 64 -8.80 -18.19 -11.38
N ILE A 65 -9.97 -17.71 -11.80
CA ILE A 65 -10.17 -16.31 -12.20
C ILE A 65 -10.63 -15.48 -10.99
N ASP A 66 -11.34 -16.11 -10.07
CA ASP A 66 -11.85 -15.51 -8.85
C ASP A 66 -11.46 -16.35 -7.63
N LEU A 67 -11.43 -15.70 -6.46
CA LEU A 67 -11.27 -16.41 -5.19
C LEU A 67 -12.45 -17.37 -4.94
N PRO A 68 -12.24 -18.55 -4.32
CA PRO A 68 -13.32 -19.51 -4.08
C PRO A 68 -14.50 -18.93 -3.29
N ASP A 69 -15.73 -19.16 -3.74
CA ASP A 69 -16.93 -18.65 -3.05
C ASP A 69 -17.15 -19.28 -1.68
N LYS A 70 -16.72 -20.53 -1.51
CA LYS A 70 -16.88 -21.30 -0.28
C LYS A 70 -15.52 -21.73 0.23
N LEU A 71 -15.24 -21.38 1.48
CA LEU A 71 -14.11 -21.87 2.24
C LEU A 71 -14.62 -22.50 3.53
N PRO A 72 -13.92 -23.52 4.06
CA PRO A 72 -14.19 -24.03 5.40
C PRO A 72 -14.18 -22.89 6.41
N SER A 73 -15.13 -22.89 7.34
CA SER A 73 -15.30 -21.82 8.33
C SER A 73 -14.05 -21.58 9.21
N VAL A 74 -13.21 -22.61 9.34
CA VAL A 74 -11.97 -22.63 10.12
C VAL A 74 -10.72 -22.23 9.32
N THR A 75 -10.88 -21.75 8.08
CA THR A 75 -9.75 -21.35 7.21
C THR A 75 -8.97 -20.18 7.81
N THR A 76 -7.67 -20.39 8.07
CA THR A 76 -6.76 -19.33 8.55
C THR A 76 -5.76 -18.89 7.49
N THR A 77 -5.39 -19.81 6.60
CA THR A 77 -4.36 -19.60 5.57
C THR A 77 -4.91 -20.04 4.22
N LEU A 78 -4.85 -19.16 3.22
CA LEU A 78 -5.25 -19.45 1.85
C LEU A 78 -4.07 -19.27 0.90
N LEU A 79 -3.74 -20.32 0.17
CA LEU A 79 -2.73 -20.32 -0.89
C LEU A 79 -3.43 -20.34 -2.25
N VAL A 80 -3.33 -19.26 -3.00
CA VAL A 80 -3.97 -19.10 -4.33
C VAL A 80 -2.95 -18.62 -5.36
N LYS A 81 -1.68 -19.02 -5.17
CA LYS A 81 -0.56 -18.66 -6.04
C LYS A 81 -0.74 -19.19 -7.47
N GLY A 82 -0.28 -18.44 -8.47
CA GLY A 82 -0.20 -18.93 -9.85
C GLY A 82 -1.57 -19.15 -10.48
N ASN A 83 -2.49 -18.21 -10.24
CA ASN A 83 -3.84 -18.21 -10.80
C ASN A 83 -4.02 -16.93 -11.65
N GLN A 84 -5.26 -16.64 -12.04
CA GLN A 84 -5.63 -15.48 -12.86
C GLN A 84 -6.48 -14.48 -12.08
N ILE A 85 -6.34 -14.45 -10.75
CA ILE A 85 -7.17 -13.65 -9.85
C ILE A 85 -6.87 -12.17 -10.05
N SER A 86 -7.92 -11.37 -10.19
CA SER A 86 -7.80 -9.91 -10.33
C SER A 86 -8.56 -9.12 -9.25
N SER A 87 -9.52 -9.74 -8.56
CA SER A 87 -10.35 -9.07 -7.56
C SER A 87 -10.16 -9.61 -6.15
N LEU A 88 -10.06 -8.69 -5.19
CA LEU A 88 -9.98 -8.99 -3.75
C LEU A 88 -11.30 -8.80 -3.00
N LYS A 89 -12.41 -8.51 -3.71
CA LYS A 89 -13.73 -8.28 -3.09
C LYS A 89 -14.19 -9.40 -2.14
N PRO A 90 -13.93 -10.70 -2.40
CA PRO A 90 -14.32 -11.76 -1.47
C PRO A 90 -13.71 -11.63 -0.07
N LEU A 91 -12.52 -11.04 0.08
CA LEU A 91 -11.92 -10.78 1.40
C LEU A 91 -12.76 -9.84 2.27
N VAL A 92 -13.59 -9.01 1.63
CA VAL A 92 -14.41 -7.99 2.26
C VAL A 92 -15.84 -8.46 2.43
N ASN A 93 -16.42 -8.99 1.35
CA ASN A 93 -17.86 -9.22 1.27
C ASN A 93 -18.26 -10.66 1.59
N ASN A 94 -17.31 -11.60 1.60
CA ASN A 94 -17.61 -13.02 1.80
C ASN A 94 -17.34 -13.43 3.25
N PRO A 95 -18.37 -13.85 4.02
CA PRO A 95 -18.21 -14.25 5.42
C PRO A 95 -17.27 -15.45 5.62
N HIS A 96 -17.07 -16.29 4.60
CA HIS A 96 -16.14 -17.42 4.66
C HIS A 96 -14.67 -16.98 4.77
N TYR A 97 -14.35 -15.71 4.48
CA TYR A 97 -13.00 -15.14 4.58
C TYR A 97 -12.73 -14.47 5.93
N ARG A 98 -13.72 -14.45 6.84
CA ARG A 98 -13.64 -13.71 8.11
C ARG A 98 -12.47 -14.14 9.00
N ASN A 99 -12.07 -15.41 8.95
CA ASN A 99 -11.00 -15.95 9.80
C ASN A 99 -9.65 -16.06 9.08
N VAL A 100 -9.60 -15.72 7.80
CA VAL A 100 -8.38 -15.80 7.00
C VAL A 100 -7.45 -14.66 7.40
N MET A 101 -6.26 -15.02 7.87
CA MET A 101 -5.22 -14.09 8.32
C MET A 101 -4.01 -14.12 7.40
N ASP A 102 -3.74 -15.25 6.74
CA ASP A 102 -2.63 -15.37 5.79
C ASP A 102 -3.16 -15.56 4.38
N MET A 103 -2.79 -14.65 3.49
CA MET A 103 -3.16 -14.68 2.08
C MET A 103 -1.90 -14.68 1.22
N PHE A 104 -1.76 -15.72 0.39
CA PHE A 104 -0.69 -15.83 -0.60
C PHE A 104 -1.29 -15.75 -2.01
N LEU A 105 -1.18 -14.56 -2.60
CA LEU A 105 -1.75 -14.17 -3.89
C LEU A 105 -0.67 -13.98 -4.96
N ASP A 106 0.51 -14.58 -4.77
CA ASP A 106 1.63 -14.42 -5.68
C ASP A 106 1.29 -14.93 -7.09
N ASP A 107 1.91 -14.34 -8.12
CA ASP A 107 1.74 -14.75 -9.52
C ASP A 107 0.25 -14.76 -9.95
N ASN A 108 -0.42 -13.60 -9.85
CA ASN A 108 -1.81 -13.36 -10.24
C ASN A 108 -1.94 -12.06 -11.07
N HIS A 109 -3.17 -11.60 -11.35
CA HIS A 109 -3.45 -10.41 -12.16
C HIS A 109 -4.05 -9.26 -11.33
N ILE A 110 -3.66 -9.11 -10.06
CA ILE A 110 -4.20 -8.07 -9.17
C ILE A 110 -3.58 -6.73 -9.55
N ARG A 111 -4.43 -5.72 -9.77
CA ARG A 111 -4.02 -4.36 -10.16
C ARG A 111 -4.21 -3.30 -9.10
N SER A 112 -5.12 -3.54 -8.15
CA SER A 112 -5.41 -2.61 -7.06
C SER A 112 -5.80 -3.39 -5.81
N ILE A 113 -5.45 -2.83 -4.65
CA ILE A 113 -5.87 -3.30 -3.33
C ILE A 113 -6.80 -2.32 -2.62
N GLU A 114 -7.26 -1.26 -3.30
CA GLU A 114 -8.14 -0.23 -2.73
C GLU A 114 -9.43 -0.82 -2.15
N ALA A 115 -9.92 -1.93 -2.71
CA ALA A 115 -11.07 -2.64 -2.16
C ALA A 115 -10.89 -3.06 -0.69
N LEU A 116 -9.64 -3.18 -0.21
CA LEU A 116 -9.32 -3.54 1.17
C LEU A 116 -9.25 -2.32 2.11
N GLU A 117 -9.26 -1.09 1.58
CA GLU A 117 -9.21 0.12 2.39
C GLU A 117 -10.40 0.20 3.36
N GLY A 118 -10.11 0.52 4.62
CA GLY A 118 -11.13 0.63 5.67
C GLY A 118 -11.77 -0.69 6.09
N THR A 119 -11.31 -1.83 5.60
CA THR A 119 -11.92 -3.14 5.90
C THR A 119 -11.35 -3.77 7.17
N ASP A 120 -12.18 -4.55 7.87
CA ASP A 120 -11.76 -5.34 9.02
C ASP A 120 -10.66 -6.36 8.67
N TRP A 121 -10.62 -6.82 7.41
CA TRP A 121 -9.60 -7.76 6.97
C TRP A 121 -8.20 -7.11 6.98
N LEU A 122 -8.08 -5.88 6.49
CA LEU A 122 -6.81 -5.15 6.47
C LEU A 122 -6.28 -4.84 7.89
N LEU A 123 -7.18 -4.78 8.88
CA LEU A 123 -6.85 -4.53 10.29
C LEU A 123 -6.41 -5.78 11.07
N LYS A 124 -6.57 -6.99 10.50
CA LYS A 124 -6.34 -8.25 11.23
C LYS A 124 -5.38 -9.23 10.57
N PHE A 125 -5.03 -9.05 9.30
CA PHE A 125 -4.17 -9.98 8.57
C PHE A 125 -2.80 -10.13 9.24
N ARG A 126 -2.19 -11.30 9.07
CA ARG A 126 -0.84 -11.62 9.54
C ARG A 126 0.15 -11.69 8.38
N VAL A 127 -0.23 -12.33 7.28
CA VAL A 127 0.59 -12.41 6.06
C VAL A 127 -0.22 -11.96 4.86
N LEU A 128 0.34 -11.05 4.07
CA LEU A 128 -0.18 -10.66 2.77
C LEU A 128 0.96 -10.72 1.73
N SER A 129 0.88 -11.70 0.83
CA SER A 129 1.84 -11.85 -0.26
C SER A 129 1.20 -11.48 -1.60
N LEU A 130 1.69 -10.43 -2.26
CA LEU A 130 1.21 -9.90 -3.53
C LEU A 130 2.34 -9.88 -4.59
N ARG A 131 3.36 -10.73 -4.45
CA ARG A 131 4.52 -10.74 -5.35
C ARG A 131 4.09 -11.08 -6.77
N SER A 132 4.78 -10.52 -7.78
CA SER A 132 4.53 -10.86 -9.18
C SER A 132 3.07 -10.65 -9.62
N ASN A 133 2.48 -9.51 -9.23
CA ASN A 133 1.16 -9.09 -9.68
C ASN A 133 1.29 -7.89 -10.65
N GLN A 134 0.19 -7.19 -10.89
CA GLN A 134 0.11 -6.04 -11.79
C GLN A 134 -0.14 -4.73 -11.02
N LEU A 135 0.33 -4.64 -9.77
CA LEU A 135 0.19 -3.43 -8.96
C LEU A 135 1.12 -2.34 -9.47
N THR A 136 0.56 -1.18 -9.78
CA THR A 136 1.32 0.01 -10.18
C THR A 136 1.45 1.00 -9.03
N GLU A 137 0.48 1.01 -8.13
CA GLU A 137 0.40 1.89 -6.97
C GLU A 137 -0.39 1.20 -5.84
N VAL A 138 -0.30 1.76 -4.63
CA VAL A 138 -1.08 1.35 -3.45
C VAL A 138 -1.51 2.57 -2.66
N PRO A 139 -2.67 2.52 -1.96
CA PRO A 139 -3.11 3.59 -1.08
C PRO A 139 -2.25 3.62 0.19
N THR A 140 -1.08 4.29 0.11
CA THR A 140 -0.05 4.31 1.16
C THR A 140 -0.59 4.79 2.50
N TYR A 141 -1.42 5.84 2.49
CA TYR A 141 -2.07 6.36 3.70
C TYR A 141 -3.03 5.34 4.34
N ALA A 142 -3.85 4.65 3.55
CA ALA A 142 -4.76 3.64 4.05
C ALA A 142 -4.01 2.44 4.66
N LEU A 143 -2.97 1.98 3.98
CA LEU A 143 -2.10 0.91 4.47
C LEU A 143 -1.37 1.30 5.75
N ASP A 144 -0.84 2.52 5.82
CA ASP A 144 -0.17 3.05 7.01
C ASP A 144 -1.11 3.05 8.22
N ASN A 145 -2.31 3.63 8.06
CA ASN A 145 -3.33 3.64 9.11
C ASN A 145 -3.74 2.22 9.56
N ALA A 146 -3.88 1.29 8.61
CA ALA A 146 -4.23 -0.08 8.93
C ALA A 146 -3.11 -0.82 9.66
N LEU A 147 -1.86 -0.71 9.18
CA LEU A 147 -0.70 -1.37 9.77
C LEU A 147 -0.34 -0.82 11.16
N GLN A 148 -0.56 0.47 11.42
CA GLN A 148 -0.40 1.03 12.77
C GLN A 148 -1.33 0.37 13.79
N ARG A 149 -2.53 -0.05 13.36
CA ARG A 149 -3.57 -0.64 14.23
C ARG A 149 -3.52 -2.16 14.24
N ASN A 150 -3.01 -2.77 13.18
CA ASN A 150 -2.94 -4.22 13.03
C ASN A 150 -1.74 -4.80 13.81
N ARG A 151 -2.03 -5.34 15.00
CA ARG A 151 -1.02 -5.99 15.86
C ARG A 151 -0.60 -7.39 15.38
N ASN A 152 -1.32 -7.97 14.43
CA ASN A 152 -1.06 -9.30 13.92
C ASN A 152 -0.14 -9.29 12.69
N ALA A 153 -0.02 -8.15 12.00
CA ALA A 153 0.77 -8.02 10.79
C ALA A 153 2.23 -8.44 11.03
N ALA A 154 2.70 -9.41 10.26
CA ALA A 154 4.03 -9.98 10.39
C ALA A 154 4.83 -9.91 9.09
N ILE A 155 4.17 -10.19 7.94
CA ILE A 155 4.84 -10.27 6.64
C ILE A 155 3.96 -9.62 5.58
N VAL A 156 4.58 -8.75 4.79
CA VAL A 156 4.03 -8.18 3.57
C VAL A 156 5.04 -8.42 2.44
N HIS A 157 4.58 -8.93 1.30
CA HIS A 157 5.40 -9.03 0.08
C HIS A 157 4.78 -8.21 -1.06
N LEU A 158 5.59 -7.34 -1.65
CA LEU A 158 5.20 -6.37 -2.69
C LEU A 158 6.13 -6.40 -3.90
N GLY A 159 7.16 -7.24 -3.88
CA GLY A 159 8.19 -7.32 -4.91
C GLY A 159 7.65 -7.78 -6.26
N ASN A 160 8.42 -7.51 -7.31
CA ASN A 160 8.10 -7.90 -8.69
C ASN A 160 6.74 -7.39 -9.18
N ASN A 161 6.31 -6.21 -8.74
CA ASN A 161 5.17 -5.50 -9.30
C ASN A 161 5.67 -4.32 -10.16
N PRO A 162 4.94 -3.92 -11.21
CA PRO A 162 5.31 -2.82 -12.08
C PRO A 162 5.03 -1.45 -11.43
N TRP A 163 5.71 -1.14 -10.33
CA TRP A 163 5.50 0.10 -9.59
C TRP A 163 5.79 1.34 -10.45
N ILE A 164 4.89 2.32 -10.40
CA ILE A 164 5.12 3.64 -11.00
C ILE A 164 6.15 4.37 -10.14
N CYS A 165 7.09 5.05 -10.79
CA CYS A 165 8.08 5.90 -10.13
C CYS A 165 7.95 7.34 -10.61
N ASP A 166 6.95 8.06 -10.08
CA ASP A 166 6.70 9.47 -10.35
C ASP A 166 6.80 10.34 -9.08
N CYS A 167 6.72 11.66 -9.26
CA CYS A 167 6.89 12.60 -8.15
C CYS A 167 5.74 12.59 -7.13
N PHE A 168 4.58 12.01 -7.48
CA PHE A 168 3.39 12.03 -6.64
C PHE A 168 3.28 10.81 -5.73
N PHE A 169 3.44 9.62 -6.30
CA PHE A 169 3.30 8.35 -5.58
C PHE A 169 4.59 7.95 -4.86
N THR A 170 5.73 8.00 -5.56
CA THR A 170 7.01 7.41 -5.11
C THR A 170 7.46 7.90 -3.74
N PRO A 171 7.43 9.21 -3.42
CA PRO A 171 7.90 9.67 -2.11
C PRO A 171 7.08 9.06 -0.97
N SER A 172 5.76 9.00 -1.10
CA SER A 172 4.87 8.43 -0.08
C SER A 172 5.06 6.92 0.07
N PHE A 173 5.28 6.22 -1.06
CA PHE A 173 5.47 4.78 -1.05
C PHE A 173 6.86 4.39 -0.52
N GLN A 174 7.89 5.17 -0.85
CA GLN A 174 9.22 5.05 -0.29
C GLN A 174 9.21 5.21 1.23
N ASP A 175 8.55 6.27 1.74
CA ASP A 175 8.40 6.50 3.18
C ASP A 175 7.68 5.32 3.86
N PHE A 176 6.63 4.78 3.22
CA PHE A 176 5.91 3.61 3.70
C PHE A 176 6.80 2.35 3.80
N ILE A 177 7.52 1.97 2.74
CA ILE A 177 8.35 0.75 2.76
C ILE A 177 9.53 0.87 3.72
N ILE A 178 10.09 2.08 3.90
CA ILE A 178 11.16 2.33 4.88
C ILE A 178 10.61 2.24 6.30
N LYS A 179 9.46 2.87 6.58
CA LYS A 179 8.78 2.80 7.89
C LYS A 179 8.47 1.36 8.29
N TYR A 180 7.98 0.55 7.34
CA TYR A 180 7.60 -0.85 7.56
C TYR A 180 8.64 -1.87 7.07
N ARG A 181 9.92 -1.49 6.98
CA ARG A 181 11.01 -2.36 6.49
C ARG A 181 11.09 -3.73 7.18
N LYS A 182 10.66 -3.84 8.43
CA LYS A 182 10.63 -5.12 9.16
C LYS A 182 9.49 -6.05 8.71
N LEU A 183 8.38 -5.49 8.21
CA LEU A 183 7.22 -6.23 7.71
C LEU A 183 7.34 -6.53 6.21
N VAL A 184 7.81 -5.56 5.43
CA VAL A 184 8.06 -5.70 3.99
C VAL A 184 9.37 -6.46 3.77
N LYS A 185 9.29 -7.79 3.64
CA LYS A 185 10.47 -8.67 3.65
C LYS A 185 11.24 -8.67 2.33
N ASP A 186 10.58 -8.36 1.23
CA ASP A 186 11.10 -8.37 -0.13
C ASP A 186 11.34 -6.95 -0.67
N ILE A 187 11.73 -6.02 0.21
CA ILE A 187 11.96 -4.61 -0.11
C ILE A 187 12.96 -4.42 -1.26
N ASP A 188 13.93 -5.33 -1.41
CA ASP A 188 14.94 -5.30 -2.48
C ASP A 188 14.37 -5.63 -3.88
N ASP A 189 13.19 -6.26 -3.93
CA ASP A 189 12.44 -6.60 -5.14
C ASP A 189 11.33 -5.57 -5.44
N VAL A 190 11.15 -4.56 -4.57
CA VAL A 190 10.26 -3.42 -4.80
C VAL A 190 11.00 -2.37 -5.62
N ARG A 191 10.78 -2.42 -6.94
CA ARG A 191 11.52 -1.66 -7.95
C ARG A 191 10.57 -0.90 -8.89
N CYS A 192 11.07 0.16 -9.50
CA CYS A 192 10.36 0.85 -10.58
C CYS A 192 10.06 -0.10 -11.75
N SER A 193 8.93 0.12 -12.38
CA SER A 193 8.56 -0.52 -13.64
C SER A 193 9.61 -0.26 -14.73
N SER A 194 9.68 -1.20 -15.67
CA SER A 194 10.60 -1.07 -16.81
C SER A 194 10.02 -0.08 -17.83
N VAL A 195 10.58 1.12 -17.88
CA VAL A 195 10.24 2.14 -18.89
C VAL A 195 11.43 2.39 -19.79
N HIS A 196 11.21 2.37 -21.11
CA HIS A 196 12.29 2.58 -22.08
C HIS A 196 12.73 4.06 -22.08
N GLY A 197 14.02 4.30 -21.84
CA GLY A 197 14.59 5.65 -21.82
C GLY A 197 14.47 6.37 -20.48
N ASP A 198 13.94 5.72 -19.45
CA ASP A 198 13.95 6.22 -18.07
C ASP A 198 15.20 5.71 -17.33
N GLU A 199 15.97 6.63 -16.74
CA GLU A 199 17.15 6.30 -15.94
C GLU A 199 16.78 5.55 -14.64
N ASN A 200 15.56 5.77 -14.14
CA ASN A 200 15.06 5.13 -12.92
C ASN A 200 14.46 3.74 -13.18
N SER A 201 14.46 3.25 -14.42
CA SER A 201 13.93 1.94 -14.79
C SER A 201 14.58 0.81 -13.96
N LEU A 202 13.75 -0.06 -13.36
CA LEU A 202 14.18 -1.20 -12.51
C LEU A 202 15.02 -0.85 -11.27
N THR A 203 15.12 0.44 -10.93
CA THR A 203 15.81 0.89 -9.71
C THR A 203 14.98 0.54 -8.48
N GLN A 204 15.66 0.25 -7.37
CA GLN A 204 14.98 -0.04 -6.11
C GLN A 204 14.37 1.23 -5.52
N ILE A 205 13.09 1.18 -5.15
CA ILE A 205 12.39 2.36 -4.64
C ILE A 205 13.02 2.86 -3.34
N GLN A 206 13.54 1.97 -2.48
CA GLN A 206 14.23 2.38 -1.25
C GLN A 206 15.54 3.17 -1.50
N ALA A 207 16.15 3.04 -2.68
CA ALA A 207 17.44 3.65 -3.02
C ALA A 207 17.30 4.93 -3.85
N LEU A 208 16.10 5.23 -4.33
CA LEU A 208 15.83 6.44 -5.11
C LEU A 208 16.01 7.70 -4.27
N SER A 209 16.62 8.72 -4.86
CA SER A 209 16.61 10.06 -4.28
C SER A 209 15.34 10.79 -4.70
N ARG A 210 14.88 11.74 -3.87
CA ARG A 210 13.72 12.57 -4.22
C ARG A 210 13.94 13.35 -5.52
N SER A 211 15.16 13.85 -5.77
CA SER A 211 15.48 14.61 -6.98
C SER A 211 15.53 13.75 -8.24
N ALA A 212 15.79 12.44 -8.12
CA ALA A 212 15.77 11.52 -9.26
C ALA A 212 14.37 11.36 -9.85
N VAL A 213 13.32 11.51 -9.03
CA VAL A 213 11.92 11.32 -9.43
C VAL A 213 11.18 12.66 -9.54
N CYS A 214 11.49 13.60 -8.66
CA CYS A 214 11.01 14.97 -8.69
C CYS A 214 12.14 15.88 -9.21
N SER A 215 12.32 15.89 -10.53
CA SER A 215 13.10 16.94 -11.18
C SER A 215 12.19 18.13 -11.42
N GLU A 216 12.44 19.24 -10.74
CA GLU A 216 11.90 20.54 -11.13
C GLU A 216 12.38 20.81 -12.57
N PRO A 217 11.48 21.04 -13.55
CA PRO A 217 11.91 21.28 -14.92
C PRO A 217 12.84 22.49 -14.95
N SER A 218 14.09 22.27 -15.41
CA SER A 218 15.15 23.28 -15.51
C SER A 218 14.91 24.33 -16.60
N GLU A 219 13.70 24.43 -17.16
CA GLU A 219 13.39 25.29 -18.31
C GLU A 219 12.78 26.66 -17.96
N TYR A 220 12.60 27.01 -16.68
CA TYR A 220 12.18 28.36 -16.29
C TYR A 220 13.36 29.18 -15.81
N LEU A 221 14.28 29.49 -16.72
CA LEU A 221 15.48 30.28 -16.42
C LEU A 221 15.15 31.72 -15.97
N ILE A 222 13.90 32.19 -16.13
CA ILE A 222 13.32 33.38 -15.48
C ILE A 222 11.81 33.14 -15.32
N GLN A 223 11.27 33.09 -14.10
CA GLN A 223 9.81 33.06 -13.93
C GLN A 223 9.21 34.38 -14.46
N PRO A 224 8.07 34.35 -15.17
CA PRO A 224 7.35 35.58 -15.52
C PRO A 224 7.07 36.46 -14.29
N LEU A 225 6.94 35.81 -13.12
CA LEU A 225 6.80 36.45 -11.82
C LEU A 225 8.06 37.19 -11.37
N ASP A 226 9.25 36.65 -11.62
CA ASP A 226 10.53 37.31 -11.30
C ASP A 226 10.77 38.52 -12.20
N LEU A 227 10.43 38.41 -13.49
CA LEU A 227 10.47 39.54 -14.41
C LEU A 227 9.47 40.63 -14.00
N LEU A 228 8.25 40.24 -13.62
CA LEU A 228 7.24 41.16 -13.09
C LEU A 228 7.73 41.84 -11.81
N ASN A 229 8.32 41.09 -10.88
CA ASN A 229 8.89 41.61 -9.64
C ASN A 229 10.03 42.60 -9.90
N ALA A 230 10.90 42.32 -10.87
CA ALA A 230 11.97 43.23 -11.26
C ALA A 230 11.43 44.55 -11.87
N ILE A 231 10.40 44.47 -12.72
CA ILE A 231 9.73 45.65 -13.29
C ILE A 231 9.08 46.48 -12.18
N LEU A 232 8.37 45.84 -11.25
CA LEU A 232 7.73 46.51 -10.13
C LEU A 232 8.76 47.19 -9.22
N ALA A 233 9.86 46.51 -8.90
CA ALA A 233 10.95 47.08 -8.11
C ALA A 233 11.57 48.30 -8.80
N SER A 234 11.80 48.24 -10.12
CA SER A 234 12.30 49.38 -10.89
C SER A 234 11.34 50.56 -10.86
N LEU A 235 10.02 50.32 -10.99
CA LEU A 235 9.00 51.37 -10.91
C LEU A 235 8.97 52.03 -9.52
N ILE A 236 9.07 51.23 -8.45
CA ILE A 236 9.11 51.73 -7.07
C ILE A 236 10.33 52.64 -6.87
N VAL A 237 11.51 52.21 -7.34
CA VAL A 237 12.74 53.01 -7.24
C VAL A 237 12.60 54.33 -8.00
N LEU A 238 11.98 54.34 -9.19
CA LEU A 238 11.72 55.56 -9.94
C LEU A 238 10.76 56.50 -9.20
N VAL A 239 9.68 55.97 -8.63
CA VAL A 239 8.71 56.76 -7.85
C VAL A 239 9.35 57.36 -6.61
N ILE A 240 10.13 56.57 -5.86
CA ILE A 240 10.85 57.03 -4.67
C ILE A 240 11.90 58.08 -5.06
N GLY A 241 12.68 57.84 -6.11
CA GLY A 241 13.68 58.79 -6.61
C GLY A 241 13.05 60.11 -7.04
N LYS A 242 11.92 60.06 -7.74
CA LYS A 242 11.15 61.24 -8.14
C LYS A 242 10.57 61.97 -6.93
N LEU A 243 10.08 61.25 -5.93
CA LEU A 243 9.60 61.83 -4.67
C LEU A 243 10.72 62.56 -3.92
N ILE A 244 11.90 61.96 -3.82
CA ILE A 244 13.09 62.55 -3.18
C ILE A 244 13.53 63.81 -3.94
N TYR A 245 13.58 63.75 -5.27
CA TYR A 245 13.91 64.89 -6.12
C TYR A 245 12.92 66.05 -5.92
N ASP A 246 11.62 65.76 -5.98
CA ASP A 246 10.55 66.74 -5.77
C ASP A 246 10.64 67.37 -4.37
N TYR A 247 10.89 66.56 -3.33
CA TYR A 247 11.09 67.02 -1.95
C TYR A 247 12.31 67.96 -1.83
N TRP A 248 13.44 67.58 -2.43
CA TRP A 248 14.67 68.38 -2.39
C TRP A 248 14.50 69.70 -3.16
N SER A 249 13.88 69.66 -4.34
CA SER A 249 13.58 70.84 -5.16
C SER A 249 12.64 71.81 -4.43
N PHE A 250 11.59 71.30 -3.79
CA PHE A 250 10.69 72.10 -2.96
C PHE A 250 11.45 72.77 -1.80
N LYS A 251 12.31 72.04 -1.11
CA LYS A 251 13.11 72.59 0.00
C LYS A 251 14.07 73.70 -0.45
N LYS A 252 14.63 73.61 -1.66
CA LYS A 252 15.55 74.63 -2.20
C LYS A 252 14.85 75.84 -2.83
N THR A 253 13.70 75.64 -3.48
CA THR A 253 13.07 76.67 -4.33
C THR A 253 11.74 77.20 -3.80
N GLY A 254 11.13 76.52 -2.82
CA GLY A 254 9.82 76.86 -2.27
C GLY A 254 8.64 76.59 -3.21
N LYS A 255 8.88 76.07 -4.43
CA LYS A 255 7.84 75.80 -5.43
C LYS A 255 7.42 74.34 -5.40
N LEU A 256 6.11 74.11 -5.30
CA LEU A 256 5.52 72.77 -5.32
C LEU A 256 5.70 72.10 -6.70
N PRO A 257 5.81 70.77 -6.76
CA PRO A 257 5.80 70.03 -8.01
C PRO A 257 4.53 70.33 -8.83
N TRP A 258 4.66 70.43 -10.15
CA TRP A 258 3.55 70.82 -11.05
C TRP A 258 2.26 70.03 -10.87
N LEU A 259 2.37 68.73 -10.52
CA LEU A 259 1.22 67.87 -10.28
C LEU A 259 0.38 68.32 -9.08
N VAL A 260 1.03 68.76 -7.99
CA VAL A 260 0.38 69.23 -6.76
C VAL A 260 -0.17 70.65 -6.93
N ALA A 261 0.48 71.48 -7.74
CA ALA A 261 0.00 72.82 -8.07
C ALA A 261 -1.29 72.83 -8.92
N LYS A 262 -1.71 71.67 -9.45
CA LYS A 262 -2.91 71.48 -10.29
C LYS A 262 -3.97 70.57 -9.67
N MET A 263 -3.75 70.03 -8.46
CA MET A 263 -4.81 69.33 -7.73
C MET A 263 -5.76 70.39 -7.15
N PRO A 264 -7.06 70.39 -7.50
CA PRO A 264 -8.05 71.29 -6.90
C PRO A 264 -8.25 71.02 -5.41
#